data_AF-A0A7X1NF51-F1
#
_entry.id   AF-A0A7X1NF51-F1
#
_cell.length_a   1.000
_cell.length_b   1.000
_cell.length_c   1.000
_cell.angle_alpha   90.00
_cell.angle_beta   90.00
_cell.angle_gamma   90.00
#
_symmetry.space_group_name_H-M   'P 1'
#
loop_
_entity.id
_entity.type
_entity.pdbx_description
1 polymer ?
#
loop_
_entity_poly.entity_id
_entity_poly.type
_entity_poly.pdbx_seq_one_letter_code
_entity_poly.pdbx_strand_id
1 'polypeptide(L)'
;MSIDRRLSSLSRLFFRVAQSRRDAMPISAAALLFATAAHAAQMTPAAHEEPVDICPALSHIVSSADFKKLDDEPDAQLPGVDAIDGCRANAHSYDCHWRAHWEADGFVNDPLEEIGADMAACFPNAVHDINTRTRQHFIVKTANRRVSVTASVRGQNELRLRVAR
;
A
#
# COMPACT_ATOMS: atom_id res chain seq x y z
N MET A 1 -6.08 -41.64 48.98
CA MET A 1 -4.78 -42.11 49.52
C MET A 1 -4.44 -43.44 48.88
N SER A 2 -3.45 -43.48 48.00
CA SER A 2 -2.62 -44.68 47.77
C SER A 2 -1.37 -44.24 47.03
N ILE A 3 -0.22 -44.48 47.67
CA ILE A 3 1.14 -44.24 47.20
C ILE A 3 1.67 -45.58 46.72
N ASP A 4 2.39 -45.62 45.60
CA ASP A 4 3.53 -46.52 45.29
C ASP A 4 3.90 -46.37 43.81
N ARG A 5 5.13 -46.50 43.29
CA ARG A 5 6.52 -46.44 43.80
C ARG A 5 7.41 -46.76 42.56
N ARG A 6 8.47 -45.96 42.34
CA ARG A 6 9.79 -46.33 41.73
C ARG A 6 9.79 -46.83 40.26
N LEU A 7 10.85 -46.84 39.43
CA LEU A 7 12.33 -46.73 39.47
C LEU A 7 12.76 -46.03 38.13
N SER A 8 13.71 -45.09 38.10
CA SER A 8 15.18 -45.25 37.91
C SER A 8 15.65 -45.84 36.57
N SER A 9 16.46 -45.08 35.80
CA SER A 9 17.70 -45.49 35.08
C SER A 9 17.96 -44.55 33.88
N LEU A 10 18.82 -43.53 34.03
CA LEU A 10 20.20 -43.50 33.50
C LEU A 10 20.36 -43.81 32.00
N SER A 11 20.78 -42.81 31.24
CA SER A 11 21.94 -42.95 30.34
C SER A 11 22.53 -41.58 29.97
N ARG A 12 23.77 -41.39 30.41
CA ARG A 12 24.72 -40.37 29.95
C ARG A 12 25.32 -40.87 28.64
N LEU A 13 25.67 -39.99 27.71
CA LEU A 13 26.84 -40.21 26.86
C LEU A 13 27.36 -38.85 26.36
N PHE A 14 28.46 -38.47 27.01
CA PHE A 14 29.42 -37.47 26.57
C PHE A 14 30.11 -37.97 25.29
N PHE A 15 30.33 -37.09 24.31
CA PHE A 15 31.39 -37.30 23.32
C PHE A 15 32.44 -36.20 23.41
N ARG A 16 33.68 -36.69 23.44
CA ARG A 16 34.91 -36.02 23.84
C ARG A 16 35.46 -35.14 22.72
N VAL A 17 36.04 -34.02 23.15
CA VAL A 17 37.05 -33.24 22.44
C VAL A 17 38.24 -34.12 22.08
N ALA A 18 38.71 -34.02 20.84
CA ALA A 18 40.04 -34.45 20.44
C ALA A 18 40.77 -33.27 19.80
N GLN A 19 41.81 -32.79 20.48
CA GLN A 19 42.84 -31.90 19.95
C GLN A 19 43.94 -32.74 19.29
N SER A 20 44.55 -32.26 18.20
CA SER A 20 45.93 -32.63 17.88
C SER A 20 46.63 -31.59 16.99
N ARG A 21 47.57 -30.89 17.64
CA ARG A 21 48.95 -30.51 17.23
C ARG A 21 49.19 -30.07 15.78
N ARG A 22 49.51 -28.78 15.56
CA ARG A 22 50.86 -28.17 15.44
C ARG A 22 51.79 -28.97 14.53
N ASP A 23 52.22 -28.38 13.42
CA ASP A 23 53.64 -28.26 13.04
C ASP A 23 53.84 -27.26 11.88
N ALA A 24 55.09 -26.82 11.79
CA ALA A 24 55.63 -25.56 11.28
C ALA A 24 55.57 -25.29 9.76
N MET A 25 55.62 -23.99 9.44
CA MET A 25 56.07 -23.37 8.18
C MET A 25 57.57 -23.66 7.93
N PRO A 26 58.06 -23.72 6.67
CA PRO A 26 58.54 -22.49 6.01
C PRO A 26 58.38 -22.38 4.48
N ILE A 27 58.03 -21.15 4.07
CA ILE A 27 58.53 -20.34 2.94
C ILE A 27 58.76 -21.03 1.58
N SER A 28 57.92 -20.69 0.60
CA SER A 28 58.38 -20.41 -0.75
C SER A 28 57.57 -19.26 -1.35
N ALA A 29 58.29 -18.22 -1.78
CA ALA A 29 57.78 -17.03 -2.41
C ALA A 29 57.29 -17.37 -3.83
N ALA A 30 56.05 -16.99 -4.13
CA ALA A 30 55.62 -16.70 -5.49
C ALA A 30 54.54 -15.63 -5.40
N ALA A 31 54.90 -14.44 -5.89
CA ALA A 31 54.04 -13.30 -6.06
C ALA A 31 52.82 -13.66 -6.92
N LEU A 32 51.65 -13.17 -6.53
CA LEU A 32 50.55 -12.73 -7.40
C LEU A 32 49.55 -11.99 -6.49
N LEU A 33 49.84 -10.71 -6.21
CA LEU A 33 48.86 -9.79 -5.64
C LEU A 33 47.85 -9.47 -6.75
N PHE A 34 46.81 -10.28 -6.88
CA PHE A 34 45.62 -9.86 -7.62
C PHE A 34 44.85 -8.88 -6.72
N ALA A 35 44.87 -7.61 -7.14
CA ALA A 35 44.05 -6.56 -6.58
C ALA A 35 42.57 -6.97 -6.60
N THR A 36 41.99 -7.21 -5.43
CA THR A 36 40.54 -7.29 -5.30
C THR A 36 40.01 -5.86 -5.39
N ALA A 37 39.63 -5.45 -6.60
CA ALA A 37 38.91 -4.21 -6.82
C ALA A 37 37.65 -4.22 -5.94
N ALA A 38 37.57 -3.22 -5.07
CA ALA A 38 36.41 -2.92 -4.27
C ALA A 38 35.19 -2.76 -5.19
N HIS A 39 34.32 -3.76 -5.21
CA HIS A 39 32.98 -3.58 -5.74
C HIS A 39 32.19 -2.83 -4.67
N ALA A 40 32.40 -1.52 -4.59
CA ALA A 40 31.38 -0.62 -4.06
C ALA A 40 30.19 -0.74 -5.01
N ALA A 41 29.30 -1.69 -4.71
CA ALA A 41 27.99 -1.73 -5.32
C ALA A 41 27.38 -0.36 -5.05
N GLN A 42 27.33 0.46 -6.10
CA GLN A 42 26.58 1.69 -6.14
C GLN A 42 25.12 1.25 -6.00
N MET A 43 24.64 1.13 -4.77
CA MET A 43 23.22 1.19 -4.50
C MET A 43 22.83 2.61 -4.88
N THR A 44 22.45 2.79 -6.14
CA THR A 44 21.62 3.92 -6.53
C THR A 44 20.48 3.96 -5.51
N PRO A 45 20.27 5.07 -4.79
CA PRO A 45 19.06 5.23 -4.01
C PRO A 45 17.92 4.90 -4.96
N ALA A 46 17.11 3.88 -4.64
CA ALA A 46 15.83 3.75 -5.30
C ALA A 46 15.17 5.12 -5.13
N ALA A 47 14.87 5.79 -6.24
CA ALA A 47 14.09 7.01 -6.20
C ALA A 47 12.82 6.63 -5.45
N HIS A 48 12.63 7.20 -4.26
CA HIS A 48 11.37 7.08 -3.55
C HIS A 48 10.40 7.91 -4.40
N GLU A 49 9.61 7.26 -5.25
CA GLU A 49 8.52 7.93 -5.95
C GLU A 49 7.64 8.55 -4.87
N GLU A 50 7.49 9.88 -4.90
CA GLU A 50 6.58 10.53 -3.98
C GLU A 50 5.15 10.03 -4.28
N PRO A 51 4.34 9.75 -3.24
CA PRO A 51 2.95 9.37 -3.43
C PRO A 51 2.25 10.40 -4.31
N VAL A 52 1.49 9.92 -5.28
CA VAL A 52 0.76 10.76 -6.21
C VAL A 52 -0.30 11.57 -5.45
N ASP A 53 -0.28 12.91 -5.59
CA ASP A 53 -1.27 13.77 -4.93
C ASP A 53 -2.64 13.70 -5.63
N ILE A 54 -3.61 13.11 -4.95
CA ILE A 54 -4.98 12.91 -5.43
C ILE A 54 -5.92 14.08 -5.09
N CYS A 55 -5.55 14.95 -4.14
CA CYS A 55 -6.42 16.00 -3.63
C CYS A 55 -6.83 17.05 -4.66
N PRO A 56 -5.99 17.47 -5.62
CA PRO A 56 -6.40 18.38 -6.69
C PRO A 56 -7.57 17.83 -7.51
N ALA A 57 -7.48 16.57 -7.96
CA ALA A 57 -8.53 15.93 -8.76
C ALA A 57 -9.82 15.77 -7.96
N LEU A 58 -9.75 15.26 -6.71
CA LEU A 58 -10.91 15.13 -5.85
C LEU A 58 -11.59 16.47 -5.57
N SER A 59 -10.79 17.51 -5.28
CA SER A 59 -11.31 18.85 -5.02
C SER A 59 -11.99 19.44 -6.24
N HIS A 60 -11.42 19.26 -7.43
CA HIS A 60 -12.02 19.67 -8.70
C HIS A 60 -13.38 19.02 -8.91
N ILE A 61 -13.46 17.68 -8.79
CA ILE A 61 -14.70 16.91 -8.94
C ILE A 61 -15.76 17.38 -7.92
N VAL A 62 -15.43 17.43 -6.62
CA VAL A 62 -16.40 17.75 -5.55
C VAL A 62 -16.88 19.20 -5.64
N SER A 63 -16.00 20.13 -6.00
CA SER A 63 -16.30 21.56 -6.10
C SER A 63 -17.00 21.95 -7.41
N SER A 64 -16.93 21.11 -8.45
CA SER A 64 -17.49 21.42 -9.78
C SER A 64 -18.98 21.79 -9.73
N ALA A 65 -19.30 22.99 -10.22
CA ALA A 65 -20.67 23.50 -10.27
C ALA A 65 -21.53 22.78 -11.31
N ASP A 66 -20.92 22.21 -12.34
CA ASP A 66 -21.59 21.50 -13.42
C ASP A 66 -20.87 20.19 -13.68
N PHE A 67 -21.36 19.12 -13.06
CA PHE A 67 -20.74 17.81 -13.21
C PHE A 67 -20.74 17.32 -14.65
N LYS A 68 -21.66 17.77 -15.51
CA LYS A 68 -21.66 17.36 -16.93
C LYS A 68 -20.36 17.70 -17.64
N LYS A 69 -19.63 18.75 -17.21
CA LYS A 69 -18.35 19.13 -17.80
C LYS A 69 -17.20 18.18 -17.46
N LEU A 70 -17.32 17.43 -16.36
CA LEU A 70 -16.28 16.53 -15.87
C LEU A 70 -16.06 15.31 -16.78
N ASP A 71 -16.99 15.00 -17.67
CA ASP A 71 -16.92 13.80 -18.54
C ASP A 71 -15.66 13.77 -19.40
N ASP A 72 -15.26 14.96 -19.89
CA ASP A 72 -14.16 15.14 -20.84
C ASP A 72 -12.95 15.89 -20.23
N GLU A 73 -12.98 16.19 -18.92
CA GLU A 73 -11.94 16.98 -18.27
C GLU A 73 -10.84 16.06 -17.69
N PRO A 74 -9.57 16.23 -18.10
CA PRO A 74 -8.47 15.40 -17.60
C PRO A 74 -8.26 15.58 -16.08
N ASP A 75 -8.50 16.78 -15.56
CA ASP A 75 -8.40 17.10 -14.13
C ASP A 75 -9.49 16.41 -13.28
N ALA A 76 -10.50 15.79 -13.91
CA ALA A 76 -11.50 14.97 -13.25
C ALA A 76 -11.07 13.50 -13.13
N GLN A 77 -9.91 13.11 -13.66
CA GLN A 77 -9.36 11.77 -13.49
C GLN A 77 -8.46 11.74 -12.27
N LEU A 78 -8.66 10.74 -11.40
CA LEU A 78 -7.74 10.51 -10.31
C LEU A 78 -6.39 10.04 -10.91
N PRO A 79 -5.26 10.60 -10.48
CA PRO A 79 -3.97 10.23 -11.03
C PRO A 79 -3.57 8.82 -10.59
N GLY A 80 -2.76 8.13 -11.39
CA GLY A 80 -2.30 6.77 -11.11
C GLY A 80 -3.33 5.66 -11.39
N VAL A 81 -4.63 5.96 -11.50
CA VAL A 81 -5.68 4.97 -11.81
C VAL A 81 -6.09 4.99 -13.28
N ASP A 82 -6.30 3.80 -13.85
CA ASP A 82 -6.95 3.65 -15.15
C ASP A 82 -8.47 3.61 -14.97
N ALA A 83 -9.20 4.50 -15.65
CA ALA A 83 -10.66 4.44 -15.70
C ALA A 83 -11.13 3.21 -16.49
N ILE A 84 -12.04 2.43 -15.89
CA ILE A 84 -12.72 1.31 -16.55
C ILE A 84 -13.98 1.87 -17.21
N ASP A 85 -14.07 1.75 -18.53
CA ASP A 85 -15.22 2.20 -19.34
C ASP A 85 -15.50 3.72 -19.30
N GLY A 86 -14.51 4.51 -18.85
CA GLY A 86 -14.62 5.95 -18.71
C GLY A 86 -15.47 6.40 -17.53
N CYS A 87 -15.56 7.71 -17.37
CA CYS A 87 -16.43 8.35 -16.39
C CYS A 87 -17.77 8.69 -17.02
N ARG A 88 -18.82 8.75 -16.22
CA ARG A 88 -20.13 9.23 -16.65
C ARG A 88 -20.56 10.41 -15.81
N ALA A 89 -20.74 11.54 -16.47
CA ALA A 89 -21.16 12.76 -15.81
C ALA A 89 -22.49 13.29 -16.34
N ASN A 90 -23.30 13.85 -15.45
CA ASN A 90 -24.53 14.56 -15.78
C ASN A 90 -24.70 15.76 -14.85
N ALA A 91 -25.81 16.50 -14.96
CA ALA A 91 -26.03 17.72 -14.17
C ALA A 91 -26.03 17.52 -12.64
N HIS A 92 -26.15 16.28 -12.13
CA HIS A 92 -26.32 15.97 -10.71
C HIS A 92 -25.33 14.95 -10.16
N SER A 93 -24.68 14.15 -11.02
CA SER A 93 -23.70 13.18 -10.57
C SER A 93 -22.50 13.04 -11.51
N TYR A 94 -21.39 12.68 -10.90
CA TYR A 94 -20.20 12.12 -11.53
C TYR A 94 -20.03 10.69 -11.03
N ASP A 95 -19.87 9.72 -11.93
CA ASP A 95 -19.80 8.31 -11.62
C ASP A 95 -18.67 7.67 -12.42
N CYS A 96 -17.61 7.29 -11.73
CA CYS A 96 -16.42 6.70 -12.33
C CYS A 96 -16.10 5.36 -11.72
N HIS A 97 -15.57 4.51 -12.58
CA HIS A 97 -15.06 3.20 -12.24
C HIS A 97 -13.58 3.21 -12.60
N TRP A 98 -12.75 2.67 -11.72
CA TRP A 98 -11.32 2.53 -11.94
C TRP A 98 -10.85 1.14 -11.57
N ARG A 99 -9.75 0.75 -12.20
CA ARG A 99 -8.99 -0.39 -11.75
C ARG A 99 -8.10 0.05 -10.59
N ALA A 100 -8.34 -0.53 -9.42
CA ALA A 100 -7.43 -0.40 -8.30
C ALA A 100 -6.09 -1.06 -8.71
N HIS A 101 -5.07 -0.24 -8.89
CA HIS A 101 -3.68 -0.66 -9.14
C HIS A 101 -2.90 -0.79 -7.82
N TRP A 102 -3.60 -0.61 -6.69
CA TRP A 102 -3.05 -0.71 -5.35
C TRP A 102 -2.85 -2.18 -5.02
N GLU A 103 -1.81 -2.77 -5.63
CA GLU A 103 -1.24 -4.01 -5.13
C GLU A 103 -0.73 -3.76 -3.71
N ALA A 104 -0.80 -4.79 -2.88
CA ALA A 104 -0.26 -4.79 -1.53
C ALA A 104 1.26 -4.54 -1.56
N ASP A 105 1.67 -3.27 -1.53
CA ASP A 105 3.06 -2.84 -1.30
C ASP A 105 3.53 -3.15 0.14
N GLY A 106 2.62 -3.70 0.95
CA GLY A 106 2.85 -4.13 2.33
C GLY A 106 2.28 -3.18 3.38
N PHE A 107 1.71 -2.02 2.99
CA PHE A 107 1.17 -1.05 3.94
C PHE A 107 -0.36 -0.92 3.96
N VAL A 108 -1.07 -1.07 2.84
CA VAL A 108 -2.55 -1.04 2.80
C VAL A 108 -3.06 -2.06 1.78
N ASN A 109 -3.99 -2.94 2.19
CA ASN A 109 -4.51 -4.04 1.35
C ASN A 109 -5.94 -3.78 0.83
N ASP A 110 -6.57 -2.65 1.17
CA ASP A 110 -7.97 -2.37 0.88
C ASP A 110 -8.13 -1.03 0.13
N PRO A 111 -8.55 -1.07 -1.15
CA PRO A 111 -8.84 0.15 -1.90
C PRO A 111 -9.95 1.04 -1.37
N LEU A 112 -10.70 0.60 -0.36
CA LEU A 112 -11.64 1.47 0.34
C LEU A 112 -11.02 2.17 1.54
N GLU A 113 -9.95 1.62 2.11
CA GLU A 113 -9.23 2.24 3.23
C GLU A 113 -8.39 3.42 2.75
N GLU A 114 -7.64 3.24 1.66
CA GLU A 114 -6.80 4.30 1.07
C GLU A 114 -7.65 5.47 0.54
N ILE A 115 -8.70 5.22 -0.26
CA ILE A 115 -9.61 6.32 -0.67
C ILE A 115 -10.27 6.98 0.53
N GLY A 116 -10.48 6.25 1.63
CA GLY A 116 -10.98 6.80 2.88
C GLY A 116 -10.00 7.75 3.55
N ALA A 117 -8.72 7.39 3.57
CA ALA A 117 -7.64 8.23 4.05
C ALA A 117 -7.49 9.49 3.19
N ASP A 118 -7.54 9.35 1.86
CA ASP A 118 -7.47 10.46 0.92
C ASP A 118 -8.64 11.44 1.11
N MET A 119 -9.86 10.92 1.20
CA MET A 119 -11.04 11.76 1.46
C MET A 119 -10.93 12.53 2.78
N ALA A 120 -10.39 11.92 3.83
CA ALA A 120 -10.16 12.58 5.12
C ALA A 120 -9.04 13.62 5.04
N ALA A 121 -7.98 13.37 4.26
CA ALA A 121 -6.88 14.30 4.05
C ALA A 121 -7.29 15.51 3.20
N CYS A 122 -8.02 15.28 2.10
CA CYS A 122 -8.41 16.33 1.16
C CYS A 122 -9.60 17.17 1.65
N PHE A 123 -10.48 16.59 2.47
CA PHE A 123 -11.71 17.24 2.93
C PHE A 123 -11.82 17.21 4.46
N PRO A 124 -11.16 18.13 5.19
CA PRO A 124 -11.19 18.17 6.65
C PRO A 124 -12.59 18.42 7.24
N ASN A 125 -13.56 18.80 6.42
CA ASN A 125 -14.95 19.02 6.79
C ASN A 125 -15.90 17.91 6.30
N ALA A 126 -15.37 16.81 5.77
CA ALA A 126 -16.14 15.63 5.42
C ALA A 126 -16.68 14.93 6.67
N VAL A 127 -17.93 14.46 6.59
CA VAL A 127 -18.52 13.58 7.61
C VAL A 127 -18.64 12.19 7.01
N HIS A 128 -17.98 11.21 7.62
CA HIS A 128 -18.21 9.80 7.31
C HIS A 128 -19.48 9.32 8.01
N ASP A 129 -20.40 8.72 7.27
CA ASP A 129 -21.63 8.12 7.81
C ASP A 129 -21.73 6.61 7.54
N ILE A 130 -21.07 6.09 6.49
CA ILE A 130 -20.99 4.66 6.21
C ILE A 130 -19.51 4.27 6.08
N ASN A 131 -19.12 3.25 6.84
CA ASN A 131 -17.82 2.60 6.76
C ASN A 131 -18.01 1.09 6.82
N THR A 132 -18.04 0.46 5.65
CA THR A 132 -18.19 -0.99 5.50
C THR A 132 -17.09 -1.50 4.58
N ARG A 133 -16.78 -2.81 4.68
CA ARG A 133 -15.75 -3.47 3.86
C ARG A 133 -15.96 -3.34 2.34
N THR A 134 -17.14 -2.94 1.89
CA THR A 134 -17.43 -2.81 0.45
C THR A 134 -17.94 -1.43 0.06
N ARG A 135 -18.07 -0.50 1.01
CA ARG A 135 -18.60 0.83 0.75
C ARG A 135 -18.21 1.82 1.85
N GLN A 136 -17.65 2.94 1.42
CA GLN A 136 -17.46 4.16 2.21
C GLN A 136 -18.44 5.23 1.70
N HIS A 137 -18.99 6.04 2.60
CA HIS A 137 -19.79 7.20 2.23
C HIS A 137 -19.43 8.40 3.09
N PHE A 138 -19.35 9.56 2.42
CA PHE A 138 -18.93 10.82 2.97
C PHE A 138 -19.90 11.89 2.53
N ILE A 139 -20.20 12.82 3.43
CA ILE A 139 -20.83 14.08 3.07
C ILE A 139 -19.81 15.20 3.20
N VAL A 140 -19.43 15.80 2.07
CA VAL A 140 -18.54 16.96 2.01
C VAL A 140 -19.37 18.23 1.95
N LYS A 141 -19.07 19.20 2.82
CA LYS A 141 -19.66 20.54 2.73
C LYS A 141 -18.76 21.40 1.84
N THR A 142 -19.30 21.96 0.77
CA THR A 142 -18.61 23.00 0.01
C THR A 142 -19.16 24.37 0.42
N ALA A 143 -18.60 25.45 -0.11
CA ALA A 143 -19.07 26.81 0.19
C ALA A 143 -20.59 26.99 -0.04
N ASN A 144 -21.15 26.29 -1.04
CA ASN A 144 -22.50 26.55 -1.52
C ASN A 144 -23.46 25.36 -1.37
N ARG A 145 -22.98 24.16 -1.01
CA ARG A 145 -23.80 22.94 -1.02
C ARG A 145 -23.21 21.80 -0.19
N ARG A 146 -23.99 20.73 -0.04
CA ARG A 146 -23.53 19.42 0.45
C ARG A 146 -23.38 18.48 -0.74
N VAL A 147 -22.31 17.70 -0.74
CA VAL A 147 -22.00 16.73 -1.79
C VAL A 147 -21.88 15.36 -1.13
N SER A 148 -22.61 14.39 -1.66
CA SER A 148 -22.50 12.98 -1.31
C SER A 148 -21.38 12.36 -2.14
N VAL A 149 -20.46 11.69 -1.46
CA VAL A 149 -19.36 10.96 -2.08
C VAL A 149 -19.46 9.52 -1.62
N THR A 150 -19.65 8.59 -2.55
CA THR A 150 -19.73 7.15 -2.27
C THR A 150 -18.58 6.44 -2.98
N ALA A 151 -17.70 5.79 -2.21
CA ALA A 151 -16.71 4.87 -2.75
C ALA A 151 -17.19 3.42 -2.50
N SER A 152 -17.06 2.53 -3.48
CA SER A 152 -17.48 1.13 -3.35
C SER A 152 -16.64 0.22 -4.22
N VAL A 153 -16.34 -0.99 -3.75
CA VAL A 153 -15.78 -2.05 -4.61
C VAL A 153 -16.90 -2.75 -5.38
N ARG A 154 -16.73 -2.94 -6.69
CA ARG A 154 -17.75 -3.53 -7.58
C ARG A 154 -17.37 -4.92 -8.09
N GLY A 155 -16.09 -5.26 -8.06
CA GLY A 155 -15.54 -6.53 -8.50
C GLY A 155 -14.13 -6.70 -7.96
N GLN A 156 -13.41 -7.71 -8.46
CA GLN A 156 -11.99 -7.86 -8.14
C GLN A 156 -11.22 -6.66 -8.70
N ASN A 157 -10.63 -5.86 -7.81
CA ASN A 157 -9.82 -4.68 -8.14
C ASN A 157 -10.58 -3.58 -8.90
N GLU A 158 -11.90 -3.49 -8.75
CA GLU A 158 -12.69 -2.40 -9.35
C GLU A 158 -13.25 -1.50 -8.24
N LEU A 159 -12.77 -0.26 -8.21
CA LEU A 159 -13.28 0.80 -7.35
C LEU A 159 -14.24 1.67 -8.15
N ARG A 160 -15.39 2.00 -7.56
CA ARG A 160 -16.31 3.00 -8.07
C ARG A 160 -16.40 4.17 -7.11
N LEU A 161 -16.24 5.39 -7.62
CA LEU A 161 -16.58 6.62 -6.92
C LEU A 161 -17.77 7.29 -7.59
N ARG A 162 -18.79 7.55 -6.79
CA ARG A 162 -19.94 8.33 -7.20
C ARG A 162 -20.00 9.60 -6.37
N VAL A 163 -19.97 10.74 -7.04
CA VAL A 163 -20.14 12.06 -6.44
C VAL A 163 -21.49 12.61 -6.89
N ALA A 164 -22.34 13.00 -5.96
CA ALA A 164 -23.70 13.42 -6.22
C ALA A 164 -24.13 14.60 -5.34
N ARG A 165 -25.10 15.37 -5.82
CA ARG A 165 -25.72 16.49 -5.12
C ARG A 165 -27.24 16.43 -5.24
#